data_AF-A0A377U1H9-F1
#
_entry.id   AF-A0A377U1H9-F1
#
_cell.length_a   1.000
_cell.length_b   1.000
_cell.length_c   1.000
_cell.angle_alpha   90.00
_cell.angle_beta   90.00
_cell.angle_gamma   90.00
#
_symmetry.space_group_name_H-M   'P 1'
#
loop_
_entity.id
_entity.type
_entity.pdbx_description
1 polymer ?
#
loop_
_entity_poly.entity_id
_entity_poly.type
_entity_poly.pdbx_seq_one_letter_code
_entity_poly.pdbx_strand_id
1 'polypeptide(L)'
;MRANISVHEPRQPQDKDTMFAFSMEGNNQPSAPRSQIPFAWAPGWNSPQAWNKFQDEVGGKLRHGDPGVRLFEASASGLEYFTAVPASFQAEEGKWRIAPYYHLFGSDELSQRAPVFQSRMPEPYIKLNPADAAKLGVNPGAMLSFSVEGQTLRLPLVISEGLTAGQVGLPMACRALRRC
;
A
#
# COMPACT_ATOMS: atom_id res chain seq x y z
N MET A 1 -4.08 18.76 36.89
CA MET A 1 -2.86 18.43 37.68
C MET A 1 -3.28 18.08 39.10
N ARG A 2 -3.06 16.82 39.56
CA ARG A 2 -3.35 16.36 40.95
C ARG A 2 -2.07 15.93 41.70
N ALA A 3 -0.92 16.47 41.30
CA ALA A 3 0.40 16.01 41.75
C ALA A 3 0.63 16.16 43.27
N ASN A 4 -0.13 17.05 43.94
CA ASN A 4 -0.11 17.20 45.40
C ASN A 4 -0.96 16.17 46.16
N ILE A 5 -1.71 15.31 45.45
CA ILE A 5 -2.57 14.26 46.02
C ILE A 5 -2.04 12.88 45.64
N SER A 6 -1.73 12.69 44.36
CA SER A 6 -1.12 11.47 43.84
C SER A 6 -0.42 11.78 42.52
N VAL A 7 0.77 11.22 42.34
CA VAL A 7 1.50 11.26 41.06
C VAL A 7 0.96 10.25 40.05
N HIS A 8 0.09 9.33 40.48
CA HIS A 8 -0.56 8.38 39.59
C HIS A 8 -1.77 9.02 38.90
N GLU A 9 -1.87 8.77 37.60
CA GLU A 9 -3.06 9.13 36.83
C GLU A 9 -4.27 8.32 37.32
N PRO A 10 -5.43 8.96 37.57
CA PRO A 10 -6.65 8.24 37.92
C PRO A 10 -7.00 7.22 36.85
N ARG A 11 -7.41 6.02 37.28
CA ARG A 11 -7.86 4.96 36.38
C ARG A 11 -8.99 5.49 35.47
N GLN A 12 -8.91 5.18 34.18
CA GLN A 12 -9.98 5.46 33.23
C GLN A 12 -11.30 4.79 33.66
N PRO A 13 -12.47 5.44 33.47
CA PRO A 13 -13.77 4.84 33.76
C PRO A 13 -13.96 3.50 33.06
N GLN A 14 -14.56 2.53 33.74
CA GLN A 14 -14.96 1.27 33.10
C GLN A 14 -16.28 1.48 32.36
N ASP A 15 -16.27 1.17 31.06
CA ASP A 15 -17.47 1.02 30.27
C ASP A 15 -18.08 -0.36 30.52
N LYS A 16 -19.35 -0.40 30.91
CA LYS A 16 -20.09 -1.65 31.16
C LYS A 16 -20.93 -2.09 29.97
N ASP A 17 -21.10 -1.19 28.99
CA ASP A 17 -22.00 -1.39 27.85
C ASP A 17 -21.27 -1.94 26.62
N THR A 18 -19.93 -1.96 26.64
CA THR A 18 -19.10 -2.53 25.57
C THR A 18 -18.17 -3.63 26.07
N MET A 19 -17.76 -4.49 25.15
CA MET A 19 -16.75 -5.53 25.39
C MET A 19 -15.30 -5.01 25.40
N PHE A 20 -15.11 -3.69 25.28
CA PHE A 20 -13.81 -3.05 25.18
C PHE A 20 -13.44 -2.33 26.48
N ALA A 21 -12.14 -2.15 26.72
CA ALA A 21 -11.63 -1.42 27.86
C ALA A 21 -10.75 -0.26 27.39
N PHE A 22 -10.92 0.91 28.00
CA PHE A 22 -10.02 2.05 27.82
C PHE A 22 -8.68 1.78 28.54
N SER A 23 -7.80 1.05 27.87
CA SER A 23 -6.47 0.68 28.35
C SER A 23 -5.42 1.00 27.28
N MET A 24 -4.35 1.68 27.68
CA MET A 24 -3.18 1.90 26.83
C MET A 24 -2.44 0.58 26.52
N GLU A 25 -2.58 -0.41 27.40
CA GLU A 25 -1.88 -1.70 27.31
C GLU A 25 -2.80 -2.84 26.88
N GLY A 26 -4.09 -2.56 26.63
CA GLY A 26 -5.11 -3.58 26.39
C GLY A 26 -5.25 -4.57 27.55
N ASN A 27 -5.78 -5.75 27.24
CA ASN A 27 -5.76 -6.91 28.13
C ASN A 27 -4.86 -7.96 27.46
N ASN A 28 -3.84 -8.42 28.18
CA ASN A 28 -2.86 -9.41 27.70
C ASN A 28 -2.82 -10.67 28.57
N GLN A 29 -3.85 -10.87 29.39
CA GLN A 29 -3.94 -12.05 30.25
C GLN A 29 -4.42 -13.25 29.42
N PRO A 30 -3.61 -14.32 29.29
CA PRO A 30 -4.01 -15.47 28.48
C PRO A 30 -5.16 -16.29 29.10
N SER A 31 -5.37 -16.17 30.41
CA SER A 31 -6.43 -16.84 31.15
C SER A 31 -7.73 -16.01 31.28
N ALA A 32 -7.81 -14.83 30.67
CA ALA A 32 -9.03 -14.03 30.73
C ALA A 32 -10.17 -14.71 29.93
N PRO A 33 -11.41 -14.77 30.45
CA PRO A 33 -12.52 -15.51 29.84
C PRO A 33 -13.10 -14.79 28.60
N ARG A 34 -12.33 -14.77 27.50
CA ARG A 34 -12.70 -14.12 26.23
C ARG A 34 -12.07 -14.83 25.04
N SER A 35 -12.81 -14.93 23.94
CA SER A 35 -12.30 -15.47 22.67
C SER A 35 -11.57 -14.41 21.82
N GLN A 36 -11.92 -13.13 21.95
CA GLN A 36 -11.31 -12.07 21.15
C GLN A 36 -9.96 -11.60 21.74
N ILE A 37 -8.88 -11.90 21.02
CA ILE A 37 -7.51 -11.50 21.37
C ILE A 37 -7.02 -10.48 20.33
N PRO A 38 -6.94 -9.18 20.68
CA PRO A 38 -6.53 -8.14 19.74
C PRO A 38 -5.04 -8.22 19.40
N PHE A 39 -4.22 -8.70 20.34
CA PHE A 39 -2.80 -8.97 20.15
C PHE A 39 -2.32 -10.01 21.17
N ALA A 40 -1.38 -10.87 20.76
CA ALA A 40 -0.79 -11.87 21.64
C ALA A 40 0.47 -11.30 22.30
N TRP A 41 0.39 -11.08 23.60
CA TRP A 41 1.52 -10.69 24.44
C TRP A 41 1.47 -11.48 25.74
N ALA A 42 2.59 -12.06 26.13
CA ALA A 42 2.78 -12.71 27.43
C ALA A 42 3.96 -12.01 28.12
N PRO A 43 4.02 -11.94 29.47
CA PRO A 43 4.92 -11.05 30.18
C PRO A 43 6.37 -11.06 29.64
N GLY A 44 6.75 -9.97 28.95
CA GLY A 44 8.09 -9.78 28.37
C GLY A 44 8.33 -10.41 26.98
N TRP A 45 7.30 -10.93 26.31
CA TRP A 45 7.43 -11.68 25.06
C TRP A 45 6.49 -11.15 23.96
N ASN A 46 7.06 -10.45 22.97
CA ASN A 46 6.36 -9.84 21.83
C ASN A 46 6.62 -10.59 20.50
N SER A 47 6.42 -11.91 20.49
CA SER A 47 6.71 -12.75 19.33
C SER A 47 5.55 -13.67 18.99
N PRO A 48 5.54 -14.31 17.80
CA PRO A 48 4.54 -15.32 17.46
C PRO A 48 4.42 -16.44 18.50
N GLN A 49 5.47 -16.75 19.24
CA GLN A 49 5.47 -17.76 20.30
C GLN A 49 4.60 -17.36 21.51
N ALA A 50 4.25 -16.08 21.67
CA ALA A 50 3.31 -15.64 22.70
C ALA A 50 1.94 -16.30 22.55
N TRP A 51 1.53 -16.66 21.32
CA TRP A 51 0.28 -17.36 21.04
C TRP A 51 0.16 -18.71 21.77
N ASN A 52 1.28 -19.38 22.04
CA ASN A 52 1.29 -20.63 22.80
C ASN A 52 0.70 -20.48 24.21
N LYS A 53 0.70 -19.27 24.78
CA LYS A 53 0.09 -19.00 26.09
C LYS A 53 -1.43 -18.84 26.04
N PHE A 54 -1.97 -18.50 24.87
CA PHE A 54 -3.40 -18.28 24.63
C PHE A 54 -4.13 -19.52 24.12
N GLN A 55 -3.38 -20.54 23.67
CA GLN A 55 -3.91 -21.81 23.18
C GLN A 55 -3.95 -22.86 24.30
N ASP A 56 -4.85 -23.84 24.15
CA ASP A 56 -4.96 -25.01 25.04
C ASP A 56 -3.70 -25.89 24.96
N GLU A 57 -3.18 -26.04 23.74
CA GLU A 57 -1.94 -26.70 23.41
C GLU A 57 -1.26 -25.96 22.24
N VAL A 58 0.03 -26.22 22.01
CA VAL A 58 0.76 -25.56 20.91
C VAL A 58 0.18 -26.00 19.55
N GLY A 59 -0.32 -25.04 18.79
CA GLY A 59 -1.01 -25.27 17.51
C GLY A 59 -2.49 -25.61 17.65
N GLY A 60 -3.02 -25.65 18.87
CA GLY A 60 -4.41 -25.98 19.17
C GLY A 60 -5.35 -24.78 19.14
N LYS A 61 -6.56 -24.99 19.66
CA LYS A 61 -7.58 -23.94 19.80
C LYS A 61 -7.21 -22.93 20.89
N LEU A 62 -7.80 -21.74 20.80
CA LEU A 62 -7.74 -20.76 21.89
C LEU A 62 -8.52 -21.25 23.11
N ARG A 63 -7.96 -20.99 24.30
CA ARG A 63 -8.50 -21.44 25.60
C ARG A 63 -9.94 -21.09 25.89
N HIS A 64 -10.43 -20.03 25.26
CA HIS A 64 -11.78 -19.50 25.47
C HIS A 64 -12.58 -19.46 24.17
N GLY A 65 -12.23 -20.32 23.21
CA GLY A 65 -12.88 -20.46 21.92
C GLY A 65 -12.22 -19.61 20.83
N ASP A 66 -12.21 -20.13 19.61
CA ASP A 66 -11.69 -19.44 18.44
C ASP A 66 -12.71 -18.41 17.94
N PRO A 67 -12.35 -17.11 17.83
CA PRO A 67 -13.26 -16.10 17.34
C PRO A 67 -13.43 -16.21 15.83
N GLY A 68 -14.65 -15.97 15.36
CA GLY A 68 -15.00 -15.99 13.94
C GLY A 68 -15.64 -17.29 13.48
N VAL A 69 -16.24 -17.25 12.30
CA VAL A 69 -16.82 -18.41 11.63
C VAL A 69 -16.15 -18.53 10.27
N ARG A 70 -15.76 -19.74 9.89
CA ARG A 70 -15.22 -20.01 8.56
C ARG A 70 -16.33 -19.80 7.52
N LEU A 71 -16.21 -18.75 6.71
CA LEU A 71 -17.20 -18.43 5.66
C LEU A 71 -16.93 -19.17 4.34
N PHE A 72 -15.66 -19.47 4.06
CA PHE A 72 -15.23 -20.11 2.83
C PHE A 72 -14.51 -21.41 3.16
N GLU A 73 -15.01 -22.52 2.61
CA GLU A 73 -14.29 -23.79 2.60
C GLU A 73 -13.24 -23.76 1.51
N ALA A 74 -12.06 -24.31 1.79
CA ALA A 74 -11.07 -24.53 0.75
C ALA A 74 -11.65 -25.58 -0.21
N SER A 75 -11.86 -25.24 -1.48
CA SER A 75 -12.23 -26.23 -2.48
C SER A 75 -11.08 -27.22 -2.65
N ALA A 76 -11.40 -28.51 -2.81
CA ALA A 76 -10.39 -29.57 -3.00
C ALA A 76 -9.52 -29.36 -4.26
N SER A 77 -10.00 -28.53 -5.19
CA SER A 77 -9.24 -28.03 -6.33
C SER A 77 -8.35 -26.87 -5.89
N GLY A 78 -7.10 -27.15 -5.57
CA GLY A 78 -6.08 -26.10 -5.47
C GLY A 78 -6.07 -25.29 -6.75
N LEU A 79 -6.14 -23.96 -6.65
CA LEU A 79 -5.96 -23.09 -7.81
C LEU A 79 -4.54 -23.30 -8.32
N GLU A 80 -4.40 -23.71 -9.57
CA GLU A 80 -3.09 -23.80 -10.19
C GLU A 80 -2.44 -22.42 -10.22
N TYR A 81 -1.13 -22.38 -9.96
CA TYR A 81 -0.37 -21.16 -10.16
C TYR A 81 -0.40 -20.77 -11.64
N PHE A 82 -0.45 -19.46 -11.92
CA PHE A 82 -0.34 -18.96 -13.28
C PHE A 82 1.03 -19.36 -13.87
N THR A 83 1.01 -20.16 -14.94
CA THR A 83 2.21 -20.58 -15.68
C THR A 83 2.41 -19.79 -16.98
N ALA A 84 1.41 -19.02 -17.40
CA ALA A 84 1.49 -18.22 -18.61
C ALA A 84 2.38 -17.00 -18.41
N VAL A 85 3.54 -17.00 -19.07
CA VAL A 85 4.41 -15.83 -19.20
C VAL A 85 4.00 -15.04 -20.45
N PRO A 86 3.63 -13.75 -20.33
CA PRO A 86 3.30 -12.94 -21.49
C PRO A 86 4.48 -12.82 -22.47
N ALA A 87 4.18 -12.70 -23.76
CA ALA A 87 5.20 -12.42 -24.77
C ALA A 87 5.92 -11.11 -24.46
N SER A 88 7.21 -11.04 -24.84
CA SER A 88 7.99 -9.81 -24.72
C SER A 88 7.36 -8.68 -25.53
N PHE A 89 7.55 -7.44 -25.07
CA PHE A 89 7.07 -6.27 -25.79
C PHE A 89 7.75 -6.15 -27.16
N GLN A 90 6.94 -5.89 -28.19
CA GLN A 90 7.39 -5.54 -29.53
C GLN A 90 6.78 -4.20 -29.90
N ALA A 91 7.61 -3.28 -30.37
CA ALA A 91 7.14 -1.98 -30.83
C ALA A 91 6.40 -2.13 -32.17
N GLU A 92 5.27 -1.43 -32.30
CA GLU A 92 4.50 -1.36 -33.53
C GLU A 92 4.47 0.09 -34.03
N GLU A 93 4.66 0.28 -35.32
CA GLU A 93 4.67 1.63 -35.90
C GLU A 93 3.31 2.32 -35.71
N GLY A 94 3.34 3.60 -35.32
CA GLY A 94 2.14 4.39 -35.02
C GLY A 94 1.45 4.04 -33.70
N LYS A 95 1.93 3.05 -32.95
CA LYS A 95 1.40 2.70 -31.63
C LYS A 95 2.43 2.96 -30.54
N TRP A 96 1.94 3.43 -29.40
CA TRP A 96 2.75 3.69 -28.21
C TRP A 96 2.24 2.87 -27.05
N ARG A 97 3.15 2.24 -26.30
CA ARG A 97 2.81 1.57 -25.04
C ARG A 97 3.19 2.45 -23.85
N ILE A 98 2.25 2.67 -22.95
CA ILE A 98 2.53 3.40 -21.72
C ILE A 98 3.37 2.51 -20.79
N ALA A 99 4.51 3.04 -20.35
CA ALA A 99 5.32 2.47 -19.28
C ALA A 99 5.08 3.29 -18.00
N PRO A 100 4.43 2.73 -16.97
CA PRO A 100 4.14 3.47 -15.75
C PRO A 100 5.42 3.72 -14.92
N TYR A 101 5.65 4.97 -14.51
CA TYR A 101 6.71 5.34 -13.58
C TYR A 101 6.12 5.69 -12.22
N TYR A 102 6.46 4.91 -11.20
CA TYR A 102 6.05 5.18 -9.83
C TYR A 102 7.14 5.94 -9.08
N HIS A 103 6.71 6.93 -8.31
CA HIS A 103 7.56 7.75 -7.47
C HIS A 103 7.24 7.52 -5.99
N LEU A 104 8.23 7.72 -5.13
CA LEU A 104 8.07 7.58 -3.68
C LEU A 104 6.96 8.48 -3.13
N PHE A 105 6.80 9.67 -3.69
CA PHE A 105 5.71 10.60 -3.38
C PHE A 105 4.96 11.00 -4.64
N GLY A 106 3.64 11.02 -4.56
CA GLY A 106 2.75 11.47 -5.64
C GLY A 106 2.10 10.34 -6.44
N SER A 107 2.56 9.09 -6.29
CA SER A 107 1.99 7.94 -7.02
C SER A 107 0.81 7.26 -6.33
N ASP A 108 0.43 7.71 -5.13
CA ASP A 108 -0.77 7.27 -4.41
C ASP A 108 -1.63 8.48 -3.99
N GLU A 109 -2.88 8.22 -3.60
CA GLU A 109 -3.85 9.27 -3.27
C GLU A 109 -3.48 10.08 -2.02
N LEU A 110 -2.97 9.42 -0.98
CA LEU A 110 -2.65 10.06 0.29
C LEU A 110 -1.42 10.96 0.14
N SER A 111 -0.38 10.49 -0.55
CA SER A 111 0.83 11.29 -0.76
C SER A 111 0.56 12.54 -1.60
N GLN A 112 -0.34 12.46 -2.58
CA GLN A 112 -0.75 13.64 -3.35
C GLN A 112 -1.52 14.69 -2.56
N ARG A 113 -2.28 14.27 -1.54
CA ARG A 113 -3.12 15.18 -0.74
C ARG A 113 -2.40 15.76 0.47
N ALA A 114 -1.30 15.16 0.91
CA ALA A 114 -0.52 15.66 2.02
C ALA A 114 0.34 16.88 1.62
N PRO A 115 0.15 18.06 2.23
CA PRO A 115 0.92 19.26 1.89
C PRO A 115 2.44 19.08 2.03
N VAL A 116 2.87 18.26 2.99
CA VAL A 116 4.29 17.97 3.24
C VAL A 116 4.94 17.22 2.08
N PHE A 117 4.19 16.36 1.38
CA PHE A 117 4.73 15.58 0.27
C PHE A 117 4.67 16.32 -1.06
N GLN A 118 3.73 17.26 -1.23
CA GLN A 118 3.59 18.04 -2.48
C GLN A 118 4.85 18.79 -2.88
N SER A 119 5.61 19.34 -1.93
CA SER A 119 6.88 20.03 -2.21
C SER A 119 8.02 19.09 -2.64
N ARG A 120 7.85 17.77 -2.48
CA ARG A 120 8.82 16.74 -2.85
C ARG A 120 8.34 15.86 -4.00
N MET A 121 7.13 16.10 -4.50
CA MET A 121 6.62 15.40 -5.67
C MET A 121 7.39 15.87 -6.91
N PRO A 122 7.71 14.97 -7.85
CA PRO A 122 8.28 15.37 -9.13
C PRO A 122 7.23 16.12 -9.95
N GLU A 123 7.70 17.09 -10.73
CA GLU A 123 6.88 17.71 -11.76
C GLU A 123 6.47 16.66 -12.80
N PRO A 124 5.23 16.71 -13.34
CA PRO A 124 4.79 15.80 -14.38
C PRO A 124 5.65 15.92 -15.66
N TYR A 125 5.95 14.79 -16.30
CA TYR A 125 6.80 14.73 -17.48
C TYR A 125 6.35 13.62 -18.43
N ILE A 126 6.86 13.65 -19.67
CA ILE A 126 6.82 12.51 -20.60
C ILE A 126 8.25 11.99 -20.76
N LYS A 127 8.43 10.68 -20.67
CA LYS A 127 9.72 10.03 -21.00
C LYS A 127 9.68 9.36 -22.35
N LEU A 128 10.73 9.57 -23.15
CA LEU A 128 10.96 8.84 -24.40
C LEU A 128 12.38 8.26 -24.45
N ASN A 129 12.53 7.19 -25.22
CA ASN A 129 13.84 6.68 -25.63
C ASN A 129 14.53 7.68 -26.58
N PRO A 130 15.89 7.78 -26.58
CA PRO A 130 16.62 8.64 -27.51
C PRO A 130 16.26 8.44 -28.99
N ALA A 131 16.07 7.19 -29.44
CA ALA A 131 15.75 6.89 -30.83
C ALA A 131 14.38 7.43 -31.25
N ASP A 132 13.40 7.36 -30.35
CA ASP A 132 12.06 7.89 -30.57
C ASP A 132 12.03 9.42 -30.57
N ALA A 133 12.76 10.03 -29.64
CA ALA A 133 12.91 11.49 -29.63
C ALA A 133 13.59 12.00 -30.91
N ALA A 134 14.62 11.30 -31.40
CA ALA A 134 15.29 11.61 -32.66
C ALA A 134 14.34 11.45 -33.86
N LYS A 135 13.55 10.37 -33.92
CA LYS A 135 12.53 10.17 -34.97
C LYS A 135 11.47 11.28 -34.98
N LEU A 136 11.08 11.76 -33.80
CA LEU A 136 10.13 12.85 -33.65
C LEU A 136 10.77 14.24 -33.83
N GLY A 137 12.09 14.35 -33.93
CA GLY A 137 12.82 15.60 -34.07
C GLY A 137 12.73 16.50 -32.82
N VAL A 138 12.58 15.93 -31.63
CA VAL A 138 12.37 16.66 -30.38
C VAL A 138 13.56 16.51 -29.43
N ASN A 139 13.85 17.60 -28.72
CA ASN A 139 14.97 17.68 -27.77
C ASN A 139 14.47 17.55 -26.32
N PRO A 140 15.34 17.14 -25.37
CA PRO A 140 15.02 17.19 -23.94
C PRO A 140 14.45 18.56 -23.53
N GLY A 141 13.42 18.56 -22.69
CA GLY A 141 12.73 19.77 -22.23
C GLY A 141 11.67 20.31 -23.19
N ALA A 142 11.58 19.80 -24.44
CA ALA A 142 10.50 20.18 -25.35
C ALA A 142 9.12 19.83 -24.77
N MET A 143 8.15 20.72 -24.94
CA MET A 143 6.77 20.48 -24.51
C MET A 143 6.03 19.62 -25.53
N LEU A 144 5.72 18.39 -25.16
CA LEU A 144 4.99 17.44 -26.00
C LEU A 144 3.51 17.42 -25.65
N SER A 145 2.67 17.32 -26.68
CA SER A 145 1.24 17.02 -26.52
C SER A 145 1.03 15.51 -26.57
N PHE A 146 0.43 14.96 -25.52
CA PHE A 146 0.11 13.54 -25.39
C PHE A 146 -1.39 13.39 -25.25
N SER A 147 -2.00 12.50 -26.02
CA SER A 147 -3.44 12.24 -25.95
C SER A 147 -3.72 10.79 -25.60
N VAL A 148 -4.52 10.56 -24.56
CA VAL A 148 -4.96 9.24 -24.11
C VAL A 148 -6.43 9.34 -23.71
N GLU A 149 -7.25 8.39 -24.18
CA GLU A 149 -8.68 8.32 -23.84
C GLU A 149 -9.45 9.66 -23.96
N GLY A 150 -9.12 10.47 -24.97
CA GLY A 150 -9.76 11.77 -25.23
C GLY A 150 -9.26 12.93 -24.36
N GLN A 151 -8.29 12.71 -23.47
CA GLN A 151 -7.61 13.76 -22.71
C GLN A 151 -6.28 14.11 -23.36
N THR A 152 -6.04 15.41 -23.61
CA THR A 152 -4.77 15.92 -24.10
C THR A 152 -4.01 16.61 -22.98
N LEU A 153 -2.78 16.17 -22.74
CA LEU A 153 -1.86 16.73 -21.76
C LEU A 153 -0.66 17.33 -22.48
N ARG A 154 -0.11 18.42 -21.93
CA ARG A 154 1.11 19.04 -22.44
C ARG A 154 2.19 18.98 -21.37
N LEU A 155 3.22 18.17 -21.60
CA LEU A 155 4.23 17.84 -20.58
C LEU A 155 5.64 18.00 -21.16
N PRO A 156 6.63 18.39 -20.34
CA PRO A 156 8.02 18.47 -20.77
C PRO A 156 8.60 17.07 -21.03
N LEU A 157 9.41 16.96 -22.08
CA LEU A 157 10.12 15.73 -22.44
C LEU A 157 11.36 15.50 -21.56
N VAL A 158 11.51 14.29 -21.06
CA VAL A 158 12.72 13.76 -20.44
C VAL A 158 13.21 12.57 -21.26
N ILE A 159 14.49 12.52 -21.58
CA ILE A 159 15.08 11.38 -22.29
C ILE A 159 15.51 10.31 -21.29
N SER A 160 15.23 9.04 -21.58
CA SER A 160 15.63 7.91 -20.76
C SER A 160 16.15 6.75 -21.61
N GLU A 161 17.40 6.36 -21.40
CA GLU A 161 17.99 5.19 -22.07
C GLU A 161 17.42 3.86 -21.56
N GLY A 162 16.88 3.85 -20.34
CA GLY A 162 16.24 2.68 -19.75
C GLY A 162 14.84 2.38 -20.29
N LEU A 163 14.28 3.24 -21.14
CA LEU A 163 12.97 3.03 -21.76
C LEU A 163 13.16 2.38 -23.14
N THR A 164 12.37 1.35 -23.44
CA THR A 164 12.43 0.70 -24.77
C THR A 164 11.74 1.58 -25.81
N ALA A 165 12.28 1.64 -27.03
CA ALA A 165 11.65 2.38 -28.12
C ALA A 165 10.22 1.87 -28.40
N GLY A 166 9.30 2.77 -28.78
CA GLY A 166 7.86 2.51 -28.89
C GLY A 166 7.12 2.57 -27.55
N GLN A 167 7.81 2.90 -26.45
CA GLN A 167 7.19 3.15 -25.15
C GLN A 167 7.20 4.63 -24.79
N VAL A 168 6.20 5.05 -24.02
CA VAL A 168 6.10 6.38 -23.44
C VAL A 168 6.04 6.22 -21.93
N GLY A 169 7.03 6.77 -21.23
CA GLY A 169 7.04 6.75 -19.77
C GLY A 169 6.18 7.87 -19.18
N LEU A 170 5.27 7.54 -18.28
CA LEU A 170 4.40 8.51 -17.60
C LEU A 170 4.46 8.34 -16.08
N PRO A 171 4.60 9.43 -15.30
CA PRO A 171 4.54 9.35 -13.86
C PRO A 171 3.11 9.06 -13.39
N MET A 172 2.92 7.92 -12.73
CA MET A 172 1.60 7.48 -12.29
C MET A 172 1.07 8.36 -11.17
N ALA A 173 -0.25 8.58 -11.22
CA ALA A 173 -1.04 9.34 -10.26
C ALA A 173 -0.59 10.79 -10.02
N CYS A 174 0.32 11.36 -10.83
CA CYS A 174 0.61 12.80 -10.75
C CYS A 174 -0.66 13.63 -10.97
N ARG A 175 -0.78 14.80 -10.31
CA ARG A 175 -2.00 15.62 -10.28
C ARG A 175 -2.57 15.96 -11.67
N ALA A 176 -1.73 15.97 -12.71
CA ALA A 176 -2.10 16.19 -14.11
C ALA A 176 -2.72 14.96 -14.82
N LEU A 177 -2.56 13.75 -14.29
CA LEU A 177 -2.93 12.45 -14.89
C LEU A 177 -4.08 11.75 -14.12
N ARG A 178 -4.91 12.51 -13.39
CA ARG A 178 -5.86 11.97 -12.40
C ARG A 178 -7.04 11.14 -12.95
N ARG A 179 -7.17 10.96 -14.26
CA ARG A 179 -8.26 10.20 -14.89
C ARG A 179 -7.83 9.52 -16.20
N CYS A 180 -6.74 8.77 -16.16
CA CYS A 180 -6.45 7.74 -17.15
C CYS A 180 -6.41 6.39 -16.45
#